data_AF-A0AAJ0TM14-F1
#
_entry.id   AF-A0AAJ0TM14-F1
#
_cell.length_a   1.000
_cell.length_b   1.000
_cell.length_c   1.000
_cell.angle_alpha   90.00
_cell.angle_beta   90.00
_cell.angle_gamma   90.00
#
_symmetry.space_group_name_H-M   'P 1'
#
loop_
_entity.id
_entity.type
_entity.pdbx_description
1 polymer ?
#
loop_
_entity_poly.entity_id
_entity_poly.type
_entity_poly.pdbx_seq_one_letter_code
_entity_poly.pdbx_strand_id
1 'polypeptide(L)'
;MQKSFDRPMIPTPADYKASILKILATASEPAECIHLASRIGFYGNVLDFHSCIMQPMIDKGYVEGRYEGPKTRYALTENGMGFYKKWLAPKFADGQSRSIK
;
A
#
# COMPACT_ATOMS: atom_id res chain seq x y z
N MET A 1 12.67 -35.87 -6.96
CA MET A 1 12.01 -34.87 -6.10
C MET A 1 12.43 -33.48 -6.56
N GLN A 2 11.55 -32.78 -7.29
CA GLN A 2 11.86 -31.48 -7.87
C GLN A 2 11.54 -30.40 -6.83
N LYS A 3 12.58 -29.72 -6.31
CA LYS A 3 12.42 -28.54 -5.46
C LYS A 3 11.81 -27.45 -6.33
N SER A 4 10.52 -27.22 -6.19
CA SER A 4 9.84 -26.03 -6.72
C SER A 4 10.45 -24.82 -6.03
N PHE A 5 11.38 -24.15 -6.71
CA PHE A 5 11.77 -22.81 -6.35
C PHE A 5 10.54 -21.93 -6.60
N ASP A 6 9.87 -21.50 -5.53
CA ASP A 6 8.88 -20.44 -5.58
C ASP A 6 9.53 -19.26 -6.31
N ARG A 7 9.08 -19.00 -7.54
CA ARG A 7 9.51 -17.84 -8.30
C ARG A 7 9.13 -16.61 -7.46
N PRO A 8 10.03 -15.65 -7.19
CA PRO A 8 9.64 -14.43 -6.50
C PRO A 8 8.51 -13.78 -7.30
N MET A 9 7.32 -13.75 -6.70
CA MET A 9 6.13 -13.20 -7.33
C MET A 9 6.28 -11.69 -7.31
N ILE A 10 6.52 -11.09 -8.49
CA ILE A 10 6.60 -9.64 -8.64
C ILE A 10 5.24 -9.06 -8.20
N PRO A 11 5.17 -8.18 -7.18
CA PRO A 11 3.90 -7.64 -6.72
C PRO A 11 3.20 -6.86 -7.83
N THR A 12 1.90 -7.08 -7.99
CA THR A 12 1.11 -6.32 -8.95
C THR A 12 0.79 -4.93 -8.39
N PRO A 13 0.39 -3.96 -9.23
CA PRO A 13 -0.12 -2.67 -8.76
C PRO A 13 -1.28 -2.80 -7.75
N ALA A 14 -2.09 -3.85 -7.84
CA ALA A 14 -3.17 -4.09 -6.87
C ALA A 14 -2.63 -4.55 -5.50
N ASP A 15 -1.56 -5.36 -5.48
CA ASP A 15 -0.92 -5.84 -4.26
C ASP A 15 -0.27 -4.69 -3.50
N TYR A 16 0.39 -3.77 -4.22
CA TYR A 16 0.93 -2.54 -3.62
C TYR A 16 -0.18 -1.69 -2.98
N LYS A 17 -1.29 -1.46 -3.69
CA LYS A 17 -2.42 -0.66 -3.17
C LYS A 17 -3.04 -1.30 -1.93
N ALA A 18 -3.26 -2.61 -1.93
CA ALA A 18 -3.78 -3.32 -0.77
C ALA A 18 -2.84 -3.23 0.44
N SER A 19 -1.53 -3.36 0.21
CA SER A 19 -0.51 -3.23 1.26
C SER A 19 -0.44 -1.82 1.84
N ILE A 20 -0.53 -0.79 1.00
CA ILE A 20 -0.58 0.61 1.44
C ILE A 20 -1.82 0.86 2.30
N LEU A 21 -3.00 0.41 1.87
CA LEU A 21 -4.23 0.56 2.65
C LEU A 21 -4.12 -0.13 4.02
N LYS A 22 -3.50 -1.31 4.08
CA LYS A 22 -3.21 -2.00 5.34
C LYS A 22 -2.30 -1.17 6.25
N ILE A 23 -1.18 -0.68 5.72
CA ILE A 23 -0.22 0.12 6.50
C ILE A 23 -0.91 1.37 7.04
N LEU A 24 -1.60 2.13 6.19
CA LEU A 24 -2.28 3.36 6.57
C LEU A 24 -3.46 3.12 7.52
N ALA A 25 -4.16 1.98 7.42
CA ALA A 25 -5.25 1.63 8.34
C ALA A 25 -4.76 1.37 9.78
N THR A 26 -3.49 0.97 9.93
CA THR A 26 -2.85 0.72 11.23
C THR A 26 -1.94 1.85 11.70
N ALA A 27 -1.76 2.89 10.88
CA ALA A 27 -0.90 4.01 11.19
C ALA A 27 -1.61 4.98 12.14
N SER A 28 -0.94 5.41 13.20
CA SER A 28 -1.41 6.45 14.12
C SER A 28 -1.23 7.87 13.55
N GLU A 29 -0.36 8.02 12.56
CA GLU A 29 -0.02 9.30 11.92
C GLU A 29 0.07 9.15 10.40
N PRO A 30 -0.10 10.25 9.63
CA PRO A 30 0.13 10.26 8.19
C PRO A 30 1.55 9.79 7.84
N ALA A 31 1.64 8.81 6.94
CA ALA A 31 2.89 8.16 6.57
C ALA A 31 3.57 8.90 5.41
N GLU A 32 4.88 9.14 5.54
CA GLU A 32 5.69 9.77 4.49
C GLU A 32 5.79 8.86 3.25
N CYS A 33 5.74 9.48 2.06
CA CYS A 33 5.79 8.82 0.76
C CYS A 33 6.94 7.81 0.63
N ILE A 34 8.16 8.21 1.00
CA ILE A 34 9.36 7.38 0.88
C ILE A 34 9.31 6.17 1.82
N HIS A 35 8.75 6.34 3.02
CA HIS A 35 8.58 5.25 3.98
C HIS A 35 7.52 4.25 3.52
N LEU A 36 6.44 4.71 2.89
CA LEU A 36 5.44 3.82 2.29
C LEU A 36 6.02 2.98 1.15
N ALA A 37 6.73 3.62 0.22
CA ALA A 37 7.39 2.93 -0.89
C ALA A 37 8.38 1.87 -0.40
N SER A 38 9.22 2.22 0.58
CA SER A 38 10.16 1.28 1.20
C SER A 38 9.47 0.11 1.90
N ARG A 39 8.40 0.36 2.68
CA ARG A 39 7.69 -0.69 3.43
C ARG A 39 6.99 -1.73 2.55
N ILE A 40 6.62 -1.37 1.32
CA ILE A 40 6.01 -2.29 0.37
C ILE A 40 7.01 -2.88 -0.62
N GLY A 41 8.30 -2.57 -0.49
CA GLY A 41 9.33 -3.06 -1.42
C GLY A 41 9.23 -2.47 -2.82
N PHE A 42 8.78 -1.21 -2.94
CA PHE A 42 8.77 -0.50 -4.21
C PHE A 42 10.13 0.17 -4.46
N TYR A 43 10.84 -0.30 -5.49
CA TYR A 43 12.18 0.18 -5.86
C TYR A 43 12.19 1.11 -7.09
N GLY A 44 11.02 1.53 -7.57
CA GLY A 44 10.90 2.52 -8.63
C GLY A 44 11.16 3.95 -8.13
N ASN A 45 11.11 4.92 -9.04
CA ASN A 45 11.26 6.32 -8.65
C ASN A 45 10.01 6.82 -7.88
N VAL A 46 10.17 7.88 -7.07
CA VAL A 46 9.07 8.41 -6.23
C VAL A 46 7.92 8.98 -7.06
N LEU A 47 8.20 9.50 -8.25
CA LEU A 47 7.18 10.04 -9.15
C LEU A 47 6.26 8.94 -9.70
N ASP A 48 6.81 7.78 -10.04
CA ASP A 48 6.08 6.59 -10.49
C ASP A 48 5.26 6.01 -9.34
N PHE A 49 5.85 5.95 -8.14
CA PHE A 49 5.11 5.57 -6.94
C PHE A 49 3.90 6.48 -6.73
N HIS A 50 4.10 7.79 -6.82
CA HIS A 50 3.02 8.75 -6.67
C HIS A 50 1.98 8.60 -7.80
N SER A 51 2.37 8.68 -9.06
CA SER A 51 1.45 8.70 -10.22
C SER A 51 0.74 7.37 -10.48
N CYS A 52 1.41 6.23 -10.32
CA CYS A 52 0.83 4.92 -10.65
C CYS A 52 0.13 4.25 -9.46
N ILE A 53 0.59 4.54 -8.24
CA ILE A 53 0.09 3.87 -7.04
C ILE A 53 -0.78 4.80 -6.20
N MET A 54 -0.25 5.96 -5.79
CA MET A 54 -0.94 6.86 -4.86
C MET A 54 -2.05 7.67 -5.52
N GLN A 55 -1.81 8.27 -6.68
CA GLN A 55 -2.78 9.13 -7.37
C GLN A 55 -4.11 8.41 -7.64
N PRO A 56 -4.13 7.16 -8.14
CA PRO A 56 -5.41 6.44 -8.31
C PRO A 56 -6.12 6.12 -6.99
N MET A 57 -5.43 6.08 -5.86
CA MET A 57 -6.04 5.90 -4.54
C MET A 57 -6.59 7.23 -4.00
N ILE A 58 -5.96 8.35 -4.36
CA ILE A 58 -6.42 9.71 -4.07
C ILE A 58 -7.66 10.04 -4.91
N ASP A 59 -7.63 9.77 -6.20
CA ASP A 59 -8.75 10.03 -7.12
C ASP A 59 -10.00 9.24 -6.74
N LYS A 60 -9.82 8.05 -6.15
CA LYS A 60 -10.91 7.22 -5.60
C LYS A 60 -11.36 7.65 -4.20
N GLY A 61 -10.71 8.64 -3.61
CA GLY A 61 -11.01 9.12 -2.26
C GLY A 61 -10.74 8.06 -1.19
N TYR A 62 -9.75 7.19 -1.37
CA TYR A 62 -9.33 6.23 -0.34
C TYR A 62 -8.20 6.78 0.52
N VAL A 63 -7.32 7.56 -0.07
CA VAL A 63 -6.17 8.17 0.61
C VAL A 63 -6.20 9.67 0.37
N GLU A 64 -5.80 10.44 1.38
CA GLU A 64 -5.51 11.86 1.23
C GLU A 64 -4.00 12.09 1.32
N GLY A 65 -3.47 12.99 0.47
CA GLY A 65 -2.09 13.42 0.51
C GLY A 65 -1.98 14.86 1.01
N ARG A 66 -1.02 15.13 1.89
CA ARG A 66 -0.69 16.48 2.36
C ARG A 66 0.77 16.80 2.05
N TYR A 67 0.99 18.00 1.54
CA TYR A 67 2.32 18.54 1.27
C TYR A 67 2.81 19.31 2.50
N GLU A 68 3.90 18.85 3.10
CA GLU A 68 4.55 19.45 4.25
C GLU A 68 5.98 19.82 3.86
N GLY A 69 6.14 20.99 3.22
CA GLY A 69 7.42 21.43 2.67
C GLY A 69 7.93 20.49 1.57
N PRO A 70 9.14 19.91 1.69
CA PRO A 70 9.67 18.97 0.70
C PRO A 70 9.09 17.54 0.83
N LYS A 71 8.22 17.30 1.82
CA LYS A 71 7.69 15.96 2.12
C LYS A 71 6.23 15.85 1.73
N THR A 72 5.86 14.69 1.20
CA THR A 72 4.46 14.31 1.01
C THR A 72 4.10 13.23 2.01
N ARG A 73 3.05 13.46 2.80
CA ARG A 73 2.48 12.48 3.72
C ARG A 73 1.12 12.03 3.27
N TYR A 74 0.76 10.79 3.58
CA TYR A 74 -0.53 10.21 3.23
C TYR A 74 -1.24 9.65 4.44
N ALA A 75 -2.54 9.87 4.49
CA ALA A 75 -3.42 9.32 5.51
C ALA A 75 -4.58 8.57 4.84
N LEU A 76 -5.11 7.58 5.56
CA LEU A 76 -6.32 6.89 5.11
C LEU A 76 -7.53 7.78 5.39
N THR A 77 -8.41 7.93 4.39
CA THR A 77 -9.70 8.60 4.57
C THR A 77 -10.70 7.66 5.26
N GLU A 78 -11.84 8.20 5.73
CA GLU A 78 -12.93 7.37 6.25
C GLU A 78 -13.46 6.37 5.21
N ASN A 79 -13.60 6.80 3.96
CA ASN A 79 -14.01 5.94 2.85
C ASN A 79 -12.98 4.82 2.60
N GLY A 80 -11.68 5.17 2.58
CA GLY A 80 -10.59 4.19 2.49
C GLY A 80 -10.59 3.18 3.63
N MET A 81 -10.86 3.64 4.86
CA MET A 81 -10.98 2.79 6.04
C MET A 81 -12.19 1.85 5.94
N GLY A 82 -13.34 2.36 5.48
CA GLY A 82 -14.53 1.54 5.21
C GLY A 82 -14.28 0.47 4.16
N PHE A 83 -13.64 0.85 3.04
CA PHE A 83 -13.23 -0.08 2.00
C PHE A 83 -12.27 -1.16 2.53
N TYR A 84 -11.22 -0.75 3.26
CA TYR A 84 -10.24 -1.66 3.83
C TYR A 84 -10.91 -2.68 4.78
N LYS A 85 -11.70 -2.21 5.75
CA LYS A 85 -12.37 -3.08 6.73
C LYS A 85 -13.33 -4.07 6.06
N LYS A 86 -14.10 -3.62 5.06
CA LYS A 86 -15.11 -4.45 4.40
C LYS A 86 -14.52 -5.49 3.46
N TRP A 87 -13.48 -5.14 2.70
CA TRP A 87 -13.05 -5.94 1.55
C TRP A 87 -11.63 -6.50 1.65
N LEU A 88 -10.75 -5.88 2.45
CA LEU A 88 -9.34 -6.24 2.51
C LEU A 88 -8.94 -6.86 3.85
N ALA A 89 -9.41 -6.30 4.97
CA ALA A 89 -9.09 -6.80 6.31
C ALA A 89 -9.39 -8.30 6.50
N PRO A 90 -10.52 -8.87 6.02
CA PRO A 90 -10.78 -10.31 6.12
C PRO A 90 -9.70 -11.15 5.41
N LYS A 91 -9.26 -10.71 4.22
CA LYS A 91 -8.22 -11.39 3.43
C LYS A 91 -6.86 -11.42 4.14
N PHE A 92 -6.58 -10.42 4.97
CA PHE A 92 -5.37 -10.37 5.79
C PHE A 92 -5.49 -11.14 7.11
N ALA A 93 -6.72 -11.32 7.64
CA ALA A 93 -7.00 -12.06 8.86
C ALA A 93 -6.96 -13.58 8.65
N ASP A 94 -7.38 -14.06 7.47
CA ASP A 94 -7.47 -15.49 7.12
C ASP A 94 -6.10 -16.17 6.90
N GLY A 95 -5.00 -15.61 7.39
CA GLY A 95 -3.68 -16.23 7.28
C GLY A 95 -3.13 -16.35 5.85
N GLN A 96 -3.81 -15.81 4.83
CA GLN A 96 -3.21 -15.51 3.53
C GLN A 96 -2.27 -14.30 3.64
N SER A 97 -1.35 -14.37 4.61
CA SER A 97 -0.03 -13.80 4.43
C SER A 97 0.62 -14.60 3.32
N ARG A 98 0.29 -14.29 2.05
CA ARG A 98 1.29 -14.46 0.99
C ARG A 98 2.43 -13.56 1.43
N SER A 99 3.36 -14.17 2.16
CA SER A 99 4.58 -13.54 2.61
C SER A 99 5.26 -13.06 1.33
N ILE A 100 5.16 -11.76 1.07
CA ILE A 100 6.11 -11.10 0.18
C ILE A 100 7.39 -11.07 1.01
N LYS A 101 8.15 -12.16 0.93
CA LYS A 101 9.54 -12.24 1.37
C LYS A 101 10.43 -11.75 0.25
#